data_AF-A0A0S8KI93-F1
#
_entry.id   AF-A0A0S8KI93-F1
#
_cell.length_a   1.000
_cell.length_b   1.000
_cell.length_c   1.000
_cell.angle_alpha   90.00
_cell.angle_beta   90.00
_cell.angle_gamma   90.00
#
_symmetry.space_group_name_H-M   'P 1'
#
loop_
_entity.id
_entity.type
_entity.pdbx_description
1 polymer ?
#
loop_
_entity_poly.entity_id
_entity_poly.type
_entity_poly.pdbx_seq_one_letter_code
_entity_poly.pdbx_strand_id
1 'polypeptide(L)'
;CIFIDGRGTWRSFDGIATSGSVAVRCTTENKGLSIITIEDVNRLMIAKPSGTFASDDVRATIGAVARAEAIAVQAFDLSDKDLGEITIQRTESGWELKPPASTVRLDVTVK
;
A
#
# COMPACT_ATOMS: atom_id res chain seq x y z
N CYS A 1 1.74 -4.61 11.54
CA CYS A 1 1.77 -3.22 11.01
C CYS A 1 3.20 -2.91 10.63
N ILE A 2 3.42 -2.16 9.55
CA ILE A 2 4.71 -1.59 9.15
C ILE A 2 4.57 -0.08 9.11
N PHE A 3 5.59 0.64 9.53
CA PHE A 3 5.71 2.08 9.32
C PHE A 3 6.97 2.36 8.53
N ILE A 4 6.88 3.26 7.54
CA ILE A 4 8.01 3.72 6.74
C ILE A 4 7.96 5.24 6.71
N ASP A 5 9.06 5.88 7.11
CA ASP A 5 9.28 7.31 6.92
C ASP A 5 10.23 7.53 5.74
N GLY A 6 9.66 7.84 4.59
CA GLY A 6 10.35 8.20 3.35
C GLY A 6 10.34 9.70 3.07
N ARG A 7 10.09 10.57 4.06
CA ARG A 7 10.07 12.01 3.79
C ARG A 7 11.41 12.50 3.25
N GLY A 8 11.36 13.22 2.13
CA GLY A 8 12.54 13.73 1.43
C GLY A 8 13.40 12.68 0.71
N THR A 9 13.04 11.39 0.73
CA THR A 9 13.82 10.36 0.01
C THR A 9 13.03 9.09 -0.29
N TRP A 10 13.32 8.44 -1.41
CA TRP A 10 12.70 7.14 -1.70
C TRP A 10 13.20 6.06 -0.73
N ARG A 11 12.30 5.50 0.08
CA ARG A 11 12.60 4.42 1.03
C ARG A 11 11.82 3.17 0.70
N SER A 12 12.42 2.02 0.96
CA SER A 12 11.78 0.72 0.85
C SER A 12 12.00 -0.13 2.10
N PHE A 13 10.99 -0.89 2.50
CA PHE A 13 11.06 -1.86 3.57
C PHE A 13 10.05 -2.99 3.33
N ASP A 14 10.53 -4.23 3.29
CA ASP A 14 9.75 -5.47 3.20
C ASP A 14 8.52 -5.41 2.28
N GLY A 15 8.74 -4.96 1.03
CA GLY A 15 7.72 -4.96 -0.02
C GLY A 15 6.89 -3.68 -0.11
N ILE A 16 7.15 -2.67 0.70
CA ILE A 16 6.58 -1.33 0.50
C ILE A 16 7.70 -0.36 0.19
N ALA A 17 7.52 0.50 -0.81
CA ALA A 17 8.39 1.64 -1.05
C ALA A 17 7.61 2.93 -1.28
N THR A 18 8.12 4.06 -0.80
CA THR A 18 7.39 5.33 -0.80
C THR A 18 8.33 6.54 -0.83
N SER A 19 7.81 7.67 -1.32
CA SER A 19 8.45 9.00 -1.26
C SER A 19 8.05 9.84 -0.03
N GLY A 20 7.25 9.27 0.88
CA GLY A 20 6.69 9.95 2.04
C GLY A 20 6.53 9.02 3.23
N SER A 21 5.70 9.38 4.20
CA SER A 21 5.44 8.56 5.38
C SER A 21 4.17 7.74 5.24
N VAL A 22 4.25 6.44 5.50
CA VAL A 22 3.09 5.52 5.47
C VAL A 22 3.07 4.55 6.64
N ALA A 23 1.86 4.16 7.04
CA ALA A 23 1.63 3.00 7.88
C ALA A 23 0.79 1.96 7.13
N VAL A 24 1.20 0.69 7.20
CA VAL A 24 0.58 -0.42 6.46
C VAL A 24 0.14 -1.51 7.42
N ARG A 25 -1.13 -1.91 7.32
CA ARG A 25 -1.71 -3.02 8.09
C ARG A 25 -2.59 -3.88 7.20
N CYS A 26 -2.90 -5.08 7.67
CA CYS A 26 -3.95 -5.89 7.06
C CYS A 26 -5.32 -5.23 7.27
N THR A 27 -6.24 -5.44 6.33
CA THR A 27 -7.66 -5.23 6.59
C THR A 27 -8.17 -6.28 7.59
N THR A 28 -9.33 -6.03 8.20
CA THR A 28 -9.89 -6.86 9.28
C THR A 28 -10.09 -8.33 8.89
N GLU A 29 -10.25 -8.62 7.60
CA GLU A 29 -10.40 -9.99 7.05
C GLU A 29 -9.09 -10.58 6.48
N ASN A 30 -7.95 -9.87 6.59
CA ASN A 30 -6.66 -10.23 5.98
C ASN A 30 -6.68 -10.46 4.45
N LYS A 31 -7.73 -10.02 3.75
CA LYS A 31 -7.89 -10.12 2.29
C LYS A 31 -7.24 -8.96 1.52
N GLY A 32 -6.53 -8.07 2.22
CA GLY A 32 -6.02 -6.85 1.64
C GLY A 32 -5.20 -6.01 2.61
N LEU A 33 -4.81 -4.83 2.17
CA LEU A 33 -4.04 -3.87 2.95
C LEU A 33 -4.86 -2.61 3.19
N SER A 34 -4.71 -2.03 4.38
CA SER A 34 -5.10 -0.65 4.65
C SER A 34 -3.81 0.14 4.85
N ILE A 35 -3.60 1.13 3.98
CA ILE A 35 -2.39 1.95 3.93
C ILE A 35 -2.77 3.37 4.30
N ILE A 36 -2.24 3.85 5.41
CA ILE A 36 -2.42 5.22 5.87
C ILE A 36 -1.29 6.07 5.28
N THR A 37 -1.66 7.08 4.48
CA THR A 37 -0.74 8.10 3.98
C THR A 37 -0.65 9.21 5.01
N ILE A 38 0.56 9.44 5.54
CA ILE A 38 0.78 10.35 6.66
C ILE A 38 1.28 11.70 6.15
N GLU A 39 2.31 11.70 5.30
CA GLU A 39 2.94 12.94 4.83
C GLU A 39 3.65 12.70 3.49
N ASP A 40 3.48 13.61 2.52
CA ASP A 40 4.20 13.67 1.23
C ASP A 40 4.22 12.38 0.39
N VAL A 41 3.15 11.57 0.46
CA VAL A 41 3.05 10.30 -0.29
C VAL A 41 2.53 10.54 -1.71
N ASN A 42 3.44 10.93 -2.59
CA ASN A 42 3.14 11.15 -4.02
C ASN A 42 3.24 9.85 -4.85
N ARG A 43 4.01 8.88 -4.36
CA ARG A 43 4.21 7.59 -5.02
C ARG A 43 4.39 6.50 -3.97
N LEU A 44 3.76 5.36 -4.22
CA LEU A 44 3.85 4.16 -3.40
C LEU A 44 4.05 2.95 -4.32
N MET A 45 4.86 2.00 -3.88
CA MET A 45 5.06 0.70 -4.54
C MET A 45 4.74 -0.42 -3.56
N ILE A 46 3.99 -1.42 -4.04
CA ILE A 46 3.75 -2.68 -3.35
C ILE A 46 4.47 -3.76 -4.15
N ALA A 47 5.51 -4.35 -3.59
CA ALA A 47 6.39 -5.32 -4.22
C ALA A 47 6.53 -6.58 -3.36
N LYS A 48 7.10 -7.64 -3.95
CA LYS A 48 7.40 -8.86 -3.20
C LYS A 48 8.38 -8.55 -2.04
N PRO A 49 8.04 -8.91 -0.78
CA PRO A 49 8.98 -8.85 0.33
C PRO A 49 10.20 -9.75 0.11
N SER A 50 11.32 -9.43 0.76
CA SER A 50 12.58 -10.18 0.66
C SER A 50 12.53 -11.54 1.38
N GLY A 51 11.68 -11.67 2.40
CA GLY A 51 11.55 -12.86 3.25
C GLY A 51 10.29 -13.69 3.03
N THR A 52 10.22 -14.81 3.76
CA THR A 52 9.00 -15.61 3.94
C THR A 52 8.43 -15.29 5.31
N PHE A 53 7.13 -15.04 5.40
CA PHE A 53 6.46 -14.58 6.61
C PHE A 53 5.24 -15.45 6.91
N ALA A 54 4.88 -15.56 8.19
CA ALA A 54 3.69 -16.27 8.63
C ALA A 54 2.41 -15.57 8.10
N SER A 55 1.32 -16.33 7.97
CA SER A 55 0.08 -15.85 7.33
C SER A 55 -0.62 -14.70 8.06
N ASP A 56 -0.34 -14.53 9.35
CA ASP A 56 -0.83 -13.43 10.20
C ASP A 56 0.07 -12.18 10.16
N ASP A 57 1.24 -12.27 9.53
CA ASP A 57 2.13 -11.14 9.31
C ASP A 57 1.67 -10.30 8.11
N VAL A 58 1.63 -8.98 8.27
CA VAL A 58 1.28 -8.04 7.19
C VAL A 58 2.15 -8.21 5.94
N ARG A 59 3.40 -8.66 6.09
CA ARG A 59 4.31 -8.93 4.97
C ARG A 59 3.86 -10.10 4.12
N ALA A 60 3.19 -11.10 4.71
CA ALA A 60 2.57 -12.16 3.92
C ALA A 60 1.46 -11.60 3.03
N THR A 61 0.62 -10.71 3.56
CA THR A 61 -0.44 -10.02 2.78
C THR A 61 0.14 -9.08 1.72
N ILE A 62 1.19 -8.31 2.03
CA ILE A 62 1.93 -7.50 1.03
C ILE A 62 2.40 -8.38 -0.12
N GLY A 63 3.01 -9.52 0.19
CA GLY A 63 3.45 -10.48 -0.81
C GLY A 63 2.30 -11.05 -1.64
N ALA A 64 1.14 -11.32 -1.04
CA ALA A 64 -0.05 -11.79 -1.76
C ALA A 64 -0.57 -10.73 -2.73
N VAL A 65 -0.72 -9.48 -2.28
CA VAL A 65 -1.13 -8.33 -3.10
C VAL A 65 -0.15 -8.10 -4.26
N ALA A 66 1.15 -8.15 -4.00
CA ALA A 66 2.18 -7.96 -5.03
C ALA A 66 2.13 -9.02 -6.14
N ARG A 67 1.67 -10.24 -5.83
CA ARG A 67 1.58 -11.35 -6.80
C ARG A 67 0.22 -11.47 -7.48
N ALA A 68 -0.83 -10.90 -6.91
CA ALA A 68 -2.19 -10.95 -7.44
C ALA A 68 -2.23 -10.52 -8.91
N GLU A 69 -3.05 -11.17 -9.73
CA GLU A 69 -3.21 -10.81 -11.15
C GLU A 69 -3.87 -9.43 -11.31
N ALA A 70 -4.83 -9.13 -10.44
CA ALA A 70 -5.52 -7.86 -10.38
C ALA A 70 -5.76 -7.42 -8.93
N ILE A 71 -5.73 -6.11 -8.71
CA ILE A 71 -6.08 -5.49 -7.43
C ILE A 71 -7.05 -4.32 -7.67
N ALA A 72 -7.82 -3.96 -6.64
CA ALA A 72 -8.55 -2.69 -6.56
C ALA A 72 -7.91 -1.84 -5.46
N VAL A 73 -7.89 -0.52 -5.65
CA VAL A 73 -7.39 0.41 -4.62
C VAL A 73 -8.34 1.58 -4.48
N GLN A 74 -9.01 1.63 -3.34
CA GLN A 74 -9.98 2.66 -3.00
C GLN A 74 -9.32 3.72 -2.11
N ALA A 75 -9.47 5.01 -2.45
CA ALA A 75 -8.91 6.11 -1.64
C ALA A 75 -9.98 6.79 -0.77
N PHE A 76 -9.55 7.27 0.40
CA PHE A 76 -10.37 8.01 1.36
C PHE A 76 -9.61 9.21 1.94
N ASP A 77 -10.34 10.28 2.27
CA ASP A 77 -9.80 11.45 2.98
C ASP A 77 -9.95 11.35 4.52
N LEU A 78 -9.58 12.43 5.23
CA LEU A 78 -9.66 12.53 6.70
C LEU A 78 -11.07 12.37 7.27
N SER A 79 -12.11 12.64 6.48
CA SER A 79 -13.50 12.52 6.89
C SER A 79 -14.10 11.16 6.51
N ASP A 80 -13.26 10.19 6.14
CA ASP A 80 -13.65 8.89 5.59
C ASP A 80 -14.48 9.00 4.29
N LYS A 81 -14.39 10.15 3.61
CA LYS A 81 -15.06 10.34 2.33
C LYS A 81 -14.32 9.56 1.26
N ASP A 82 -15.08 8.75 0.53
CA ASP A 82 -14.63 8.04 -0.65
C ASP A 82 -14.20 9.03 -1.75
N LEU A 83 -12.93 8.91 -2.21
CA LEU A 83 -12.33 9.70 -3.28
C LEU A 83 -12.30 8.97 -4.63
N GLY A 84 -12.78 7.73 -4.68
CA GLY A 84 -12.80 6.84 -5.83
C GLY A 84 -11.64 5.84 -5.90
N GLU A 85 -11.77 4.88 -6.83
CA GLU A 85 -10.68 3.95 -7.18
C GLU A 85 -9.53 4.73 -7.83
N ILE A 86 -8.30 4.50 -7.36
CA ILE A 86 -7.13 5.20 -7.86
C ILE A 86 -6.48 4.48 -9.04
N THR A 87 -5.78 5.24 -9.88
CA THR A 87 -4.96 4.67 -10.94
C THR A 87 -3.81 3.88 -10.36
N ILE A 88 -3.75 2.61 -10.74
CA ILE A 88 -2.66 1.69 -10.43
C ILE A 88 -1.94 1.28 -11.71
N GLN A 89 -0.66 0.95 -11.60
CA GLN A 89 0.12 0.43 -12.71
C GLN A 89 0.82 -0.86 -12.30
N ARG A 90 0.67 -1.91 -13.10
CA ARG A 90 1.47 -3.13 -12.96
C ARG A 90 2.90 -2.86 -13.39
N THR A 91 3.85 -3.32 -12.59
CA THR A 91 5.29 -3.29 -12.86
C THR A 91 5.87 -4.70 -12.78
N GLU A 92 7.15 -4.87 -13.15
CA GLU A 92 7.85 -6.15 -13.01
C GLU A 92 7.93 -6.64 -11.55
N SER A 93 7.97 -5.72 -10.59
CA SER A 93 8.17 -6.01 -9.17
C SER A 93 6.88 -6.03 -8.34
N GLY A 94 5.75 -5.59 -8.91
CA GLY A 94 4.45 -5.53 -8.24
C GLY A 94 3.60 -4.37 -8.75
N TRP A 95 3.05 -3.55 -7.86
CA TRP A 95 2.09 -2.48 -8.18
C TRP A 95 2.63 -1.11 -7.80
N GLU A 96 2.53 -0.16 -8.73
CA GLU A 96 2.71 1.27 -8.46
C GLU A 96 1.36 1.93 -8.22
N LEU A 97 1.30 2.78 -7.20
CA LEU A 97 0.13 3.54 -6.79
C LEU A 97 0.48 5.03 -6.74
N LYS A 98 -0.44 5.86 -7.22
CA LYS A 98 -0.34 7.33 -7.18
C LYS A 98 -1.56 7.89 -6.46
N PRO A 99 -1.47 8.05 -5.13
CA PRO A 99 -2.59 8.56 -4.35
C PRO A 99 -2.89 10.03 -4.72
N PRO A 100 -4.16 10.44 -4.84
CA PRO A 100 -4.52 11.84 -4.87
C PRO A 100 -4.00 12.60 -3.64
N ALA A 101 -3.67 13.88 -3.78
CA ALA A 101 -3.04 14.67 -2.72
C ALA A 101 -3.84 14.74 -1.39
N SER A 102 -5.17 14.60 -1.44
CA SER A 102 -6.04 14.60 -0.25
C SER A 102 -6.25 13.22 0.39
N THR A 103 -5.58 12.18 -0.13
CA THR A 103 -5.73 10.81 0.37
C THR A 103 -5.07 10.68 1.73
N VAL A 104 -5.78 10.05 2.68
CA VAL A 104 -5.24 9.64 3.99
C VAL A 104 -5.31 8.14 4.20
N ARG A 105 -6.23 7.44 3.53
CA ARG A 105 -6.30 5.97 3.55
C ARG A 105 -6.44 5.42 2.14
N LEU A 106 -5.72 4.35 1.85
CA LEU A 106 -5.93 3.47 0.71
C LEU A 106 -6.34 2.10 1.24
N ASP A 107 -7.43 1.56 0.73
CA ASP A 107 -7.80 0.18 0.95
C ASP A 107 -7.53 -0.62 -0.34
N VAL A 108 -6.62 -1.58 -0.23
CA VAL A 108 -6.14 -2.42 -1.33
C VAL A 108 -6.77 -3.81 -1.20
N THR A 109 -7.46 -4.26 -2.22
CA THR A 109 -8.10 -5.59 -2.28
C THR A 109 -7.58 -6.39 -3.47
N VAL A 110 -7.39 -7.69 -3.29
CA VAL A 110 -7.12 -8.62 -4.40
C VAL A 110 -8.44 -8.96 -5.09
N LYS A 111 -8.46 -8.96 -6.43
CA LYS A 111 -9.62 -9.38 -7.25
C LYS A 111 -9.52 -10.86 -7.62
#